data_AF-A0A967K9E1-F1
#
_entry.id   AF-A0A967K9E1-F1
#
_cell.length_a   1.000
_cell.length_b   1.000
_cell.length_c   1.000
_cell.angle_alpha   90.00
_cell.angle_beta   90.00
_cell.angle_gamma   90.00
#
_symmetry.space_group_name_H-M   'P 1'
#
loop_
_entity.id
_entity.type
_entity.pdbx_description
1 polymer ?
#
loop_
_entity_poly.entity_id
_entity_poly.type
_entity_poly.pdbx_seq_one_letter_code
_entity_poly.pdbx_strand_id
1 'polypeptide(L)' 'MNEVIAALVRIPVGRCGKTGEVSSLIANVLSDDTTYMAGQNLRIDGGLTHAALRGWRTFLNKAPDTRRVPSR' A
#
# COMPACT_ATOMS: atom_id res chain seq x y z
N MET A 1 9.55 6.87 -21.13
CA MET A 1 9.82 5.43 -20.92
C MET A 1 10.47 5.16 -19.56
N ASN A 2 11.43 5.99 -19.11
CA ASN A 2 12.13 5.79 -17.82
C ASN A 2 11.24 5.89 -16.58
N GLU A 3 10.29 6.82 -16.53
CA GLU A 3 9.43 7.04 -15.35
C GLU A 3 8.53 5.84 -15.02
N VAL A 4 8.00 5.16 -16.05
CA VAL A 4 7.15 3.97 -15.87
C VAL A 4 7.97 2.80 -15.32
N ILE A 5 9.19 2.62 -15.85
CA ILE A 5 10.12 1.60 -15.35
C ILE A 5 10.55 1.93 -13.91
N ALA A 6 10.83 3.19 -13.61
CA ALA A 6 11.18 3.66 -12.26
C ALA A 6 10.02 3.48 -11.25
N ALA A 7 8.77 3.60 -11.70
CA ALA A 7 7.60 3.29 -10.88
C ALA A 7 7.48 1.79 -10.59
N LEU A 8 7.72 0.93 -11.59
CA LEU A 8 7.71 -0.53 -11.43
C LEU A 8 8.77 -1.03 -10.44
N VAL A 9 9.96 -0.42 -10.43
CA VAL A 9 11.06 -0.74 -9.48
C VAL A 9 10.62 -0.60 -8.01
N ARG A 10 9.63 0.24 -7.72
CA ARG A 10 9.14 0.45 -6.34
C ARG A 10 8.05 -0.52 -5.91
N ILE A 11 7.46 -1.28 -6.82
CA ILE A 11 6.50 -2.33 -6.48
C ILE A 11 7.32 -3.54 -6.04
N PRO A 12 7.20 -4.04 -4.80
CA PRO A 12 7.98 -5.21 -4.36
C PRO A 12 7.81 -6.46 -5.23
N VAL A 13 6.62 -6.69 -5.77
CA VAL A 13 6.35 -7.78 -6.73
C VAL A 13 6.99 -7.53 -8.11
N GLY A 14 7.57 -6.35 -8.37
CA GLY A 14 8.39 -6.04 -9.54
C GLY A 14 7.62 -5.84 -10.84
N ARG A 15 6.28 -5.80 -10.79
CA ARG A 15 5.41 -5.65 -11.96
C ARG A 15 4.10 -4.96 -11.59
N CYS A 16 3.42 -4.44 -12.60
CA CYS A 16 2.01 -4.06 -12.44
C CYS A 16 1.15 -5.27 -12.09
N GLY A 17 0.12 -5.02 -11.27
CA GLY A 17 -0.95 -5.97 -11.04
C GLY A 17 -1.76 -6.22 -12.32
N LYS A 18 -2.38 -7.39 -12.40
CA LYS A 18 -3.27 -7.79 -13.49
C LYS A 18 -4.72 -7.76 -13.01
N THR A 19 -5.66 -7.49 -13.92
CA THR A 19 -7.10 -7.52 -13.63
C THR A 19 -7.54 -8.85 -13.03
N GLY A 20 -6.97 -9.96 -13.51
CA GLY A 20 -7.20 -11.31 -12.99
C GLY A 20 -7.00 -11.42 -11.48
N GLU A 21 -5.97 -10.77 -10.94
CA GLU A 21 -5.64 -10.84 -9.50
C GLU A 21 -6.70 -10.14 -8.65
N VAL A 22 -7.25 -9.02 -9.15
CA VAL A 22 -8.35 -8.31 -8.50
C VAL A 22 -9.63 -9.13 -8.57
N SER A 23 -9.96 -9.70 -9.74
CA SER A 23 -11.16 -10.53 -9.89
C SER A 23 -11.10 -11.81 -9.04
N SER A 24 -9.93 -12.42 -8.89
CA SER A 24 -9.75 -13.59 -8.03
C SER A 24 -9.97 -13.26 -6.55
N LEU A 25 -9.51 -12.09 -6.07
CA LEU A 25 -9.83 -11.67 -4.69
C LEU A 25 -11.33 -11.45 -4.52
N ILE A 26 -11.99 -10.77 -5.46
CA ILE A 26 -13.43 -10.54 -5.41
C ILE A 26 -14.19 -11.87 -5.36
N ALA A 27 -13.83 -12.82 -6.21
CA ALA A 27 -14.44 -14.16 -6.21
C ALA A 27 -14.24 -14.87 -4.86
N ASN A 28 -13.06 -14.74 -4.25
CA ASN A 28 -12.82 -15.30 -2.92
C ASN A 28 -13.64 -14.61 -1.83
N VAL A 29 -13.77 -13.27 -1.84
CA VAL A 29 -14.59 -12.52 -0.87
C VAL A 29 -16.09 -12.82 -1.00
N LEU A 30 -16.53 -13.21 -2.20
CA LEU A 30 -17.92 -13.63 -2.46
C LEU A 30 -18.16 -15.12 -2.18
N SER A 31 -17.14 -15.85 -1.75
CA SER A 31 -17.27 -17.28 -1.43
C SER A 31 -17.82 -17.51 -0.02
N ASP A 32 -18.24 -18.74 0.24
CA ASP A 32 -18.75 -19.16 1.55
C ASP A 32 -17.65 -19.20 2.64
N ASP A 33 -16.38 -19.13 2.25
CA ASP A 33 -15.24 -19.15 3.18
C ASP A 33 -15.01 -17.78 3.87
N THR A 34 -15.61 -16.70 3.36
CA THR A 34 -15.39 -15.31 3.82
C THR A 34 -16.59 -14.69 4.53
N THR A 35 -17.47 -15.52 5.10
CA THR A 35 -18.76 -15.13 5.71
C THR A 35 -18.68 -14.09 6.84
N TYR A 36 -17.53 -13.94 7.50
CA TYR A 36 -17.34 -12.96 8.58
C TYR A 36 -16.48 -11.75 8.19
N MET A 37 -16.11 -11.61 6.92
CA MET A 37 -15.36 -10.45 6.42
C MET A 37 -16.32 -9.33 6.02
N ALA A 38 -16.44 -8.31 6.88
CA ALA A 38 -17.24 -7.12 6.62
C ALA A 38 -16.51 -5.83 7.04
N GLY A 39 -16.78 -4.74 6.32
CA GLY A 39 -16.23 -3.41 6.64
C GLY A 39 -14.71 -3.28 6.45
N GLN A 40 -14.06 -4.25 5.81
CA GLN A 40 -12.61 -4.26 5.63
C GLN A 40 -12.19 -3.55 4.34
N ASN A 41 -11.08 -2.82 4.39
CA ASN A 41 -10.40 -2.29 3.21
C ASN A 41 -9.22 -3.19 2.86
N LEU A 42 -9.37 -4.03 1.84
CA LEU A 42 -8.31 -4.92 1.36
C LEU A 42 -7.46 -4.21 0.31
N ARG A 43 -6.14 -4.16 0.51
CA ARG A 43 -5.18 -3.59 -0.45
C ARG A 43 -4.56 -4.69 -1.31
N ILE A 44 -4.54 -4.47 -2.62
CA ILE A 44 -3.90 -5.35 -3.61
C ILE A 44 -2.95 -4.52 -4.49
N ASP A 45 -1.77 -4.21 -3.99
CA ASP A 45 -0.86 -3.27 -4.64
C ASP A 45 0.56 -3.83 -4.86
N GLY A 46 0.71 -5.15 -4.73
CA GLY A 46 2.01 -5.82 -4.85
C GLY A 46 3.03 -5.40 -3.78
N GLY A 47 2.57 -4.84 -2.65
CA GLY A 47 3.39 -4.39 -1.53
C GLY A 47 3.86 -2.94 -1.61
N LEU A 48 3.38 -2.16 -2.59
CA LEU A 48 3.80 -0.78 -2.83
C LEU A 48 3.61 0.10 -1.59
N THR A 49 2.45 0.00 -0.91
CA THR A 49 2.15 0.76 0.30
C THR A 49 3.12 0.40 1.44
N HIS A 50 3.50 -0.87 1.57
CA HIS A 50 4.44 -1.29 2.60
C HIS A 50 5.88 -0.80 2.32
N ALA A 51 6.32 -0.84 1.06
CA ALA A 51 7.62 -0.32 0.67
C ALA A 51 7.74 1.20 0.90
N ALA A 52 6.68 1.96 0.63
CA ALA A 52 6.63 3.39 0.91
C ALA A 52 6.85 3.73 2.39
N LEU A 53 6.39 2.87 3.32
CA LEU A 53 6.57 3.05 4.75
C LEU A 53 8.02 2.86 5.23
N ARG A 54 8.86 2.09 4.52
CA ARG A 54 10.29 1.99 4.84
C ARG A 54 11.03 3.32 4.61
N GLY A 55 10.56 4.14 3.67
CA GLY A 55 11.04 5.52 3.46
C GLY A 55 10.39 6.54 4.40
N TRP A 56 9.15 6.29 4.84
CA TRP A 56 8.38 7.18 5.73
C TRP A 56 9.04 7.41 7.08
N ARG A 57 9.68 6.37 7.64
CA ARG A 57 10.44 6.47 8.90
C ARG A 57 11.65 7.41 8.76
N THR A 58 12.28 7.41 7.59
CA THR A 58 13.39 8.32 7.25
C THR A 58 12.91 9.75 7.01
N PHE A 59 11.70 9.92 6.45
CA PHE A 59 11.07 11.24 6.27
C PHE A 59 10.65 11.85 7.62
N LEU A 60 10.01 11.09 8.51
CA LEU A 60 9.62 11.58 9.85
C LEU A 60 10.83 11.92 10.73
N ASN A 61 11.94 11.18 10.62
CA ASN A 61 13.17 11.50 11.34
C ASN A 61 13.85 12.78 10.83
N LYS A 62 13.47 13.29 9.65
CA LYS A 62 13.92 14.57 9.09
C LYS A 62 12.89 15.69 9.24
N ALA A 63 11.64 15.37 9.55
CA ALA A 63 10.62 16.38 9.75
C ALA A 63 10.94 17.15 11.04
N PRO A 64 10.95 18.50 11.00
CA PRO A 64 11.11 19.29 12.23
C PRO A 64 10.01 18.90 13.23
N ASP A 65 10.37 18.79 14.51
CA ASP A 65 9.40 18.48 15.56
C ASP A 65 8.41 19.65 15.73
N THR A 66 7.29 19.57 15.01
CA THR A 66 6.22 20.57 15.08
C THR A 66 5.33 20.40 16.31
N ARG A 67 5.66 19.49 17.23
CA ARG A 67 4.88 19.28 18.48
C ARG A 67 5.24 20.26 19.60
N ARG A 68 6.17 21.19 19.40
CA ARG A 68 6.27 22.38 20.26
C ARG A 68 5.12 23.34 19.95
N VAL A 69 3.96 23.07 20.54
CA VAL A 69 2.93 24.08 20.73
C VAL A 69 3.48 25.03 21.82
N PRO A 70 3.63 26.34 21.57
CA PRO A 70 4.09 27.25 22.61
C PRO A 70 3.09 27.23 23.77
N SER A 71 3.54 26.89 24.98
CA SER A 71 2.77 27.18 26.18
C SER A 71 2.65 28.69 26.30
N ARG A 72 1.41 29.19 26.28
CA ARG A 72 1.11 30.58 26.61
C ARG A 72 1.59 30.93 28.01
#